data_AF-A0AAJ0CE94-F1
#
_entry.id   AF-A0AAJ0CE94-F1
#
_cell.length_a   1.000
_cell.length_b   1.000
_cell.length_c   1.000
_cell.angle_alpha   90.00
_cell.angle_beta   90.00
_cell.angle_gamma   90.00
#
_symmetry.space_group_name_H-M   'P 1'
#
loop_
_entity.id
_entity.type
_entity.pdbx_description
1 polymer ?
#
loop_
_entity_poly.entity_id
_entity_poly.type
_entity_poly.pdbx_seq_one_letter_code
_entity_poly.pdbx_strand_id
1 'polypeptide(L)'
;MRLVFDFDGTITQKDTIEELAQSAINRKRQQSEHNLQPAWDHAVKQYIQDYESYKLNYTPSELERGSIEEEKQFLAGLKPVEEASLTRVSDSGLFAGLKREDLVQMGVEGVSSGRIKLTDGFEELLEAAKQKGADVNVVSVNWSSAFVQGVLHGRGIADIVANNISEDGQIYGPSPSTSRLTTASDKMDALCGTGGRDRQVLYFGDSTTDITCLLQFNGVVLAKEKEKSSLLKTLARIGVDVPHVGNIHSHATKKLFWARDFREVLRSGIADMLS
;
A
#
# COMPACT_ATOMS: atom_id res chain seq x y z
N MET A 1 -2.98 3.78 -21.39
CA MET A 1 -3.56 3.64 -20.04
C MET A 1 -2.47 3.25 -19.05
N ARG A 2 -2.59 3.64 -17.78
CA ARG A 2 -1.67 3.26 -16.70
C ARG A 2 -2.46 2.61 -15.57
N LEU A 3 -2.06 1.41 -15.16
CA LEU A 3 -2.60 0.71 -14.00
C LEU A 3 -1.66 0.97 -12.82
N VAL A 4 -2.18 1.54 -11.74
CA VAL A 4 -1.41 1.88 -10.55
C VAL A 4 -1.98 1.13 -9.37
N PHE A 5 -1.14 0.41 -8.64
CA PHE A 5 -1.55 -0.43 -7.55
C PHE A 5 -0.90 0.01 -6.25
N ASP A 6 -1.68 0.03 -5.17
CA ASP A 6 -1.11 -0.25 -3.86
C ASP A 6 -0.59 -1.69 -3.80
N PHE A 7 0.27 -1.97 -2.83
CA PHE A 7 0.90 -3.27 -2.65
C PHE A 7 0.23 -4.10 -1.57
N ASP A 8 0.36 -3.69 -0.31
CA ASP A 8 -0.10 -4.43 0.87
C ASP A 8 -1.62 -4.42 0.95
N GLY A 9 -2.26 -5.61 1.00
CA GLY A 9 -3.73 -5.71 1.04
C GLY A 9 -4.42 -5.58 -0.32
N THR A 10 -3.73 -5.02 -1.32
CA THR A 10 -4.19 -4.89 -2.70
C THR A 10 -3.58 -5.95 -3.62
N ILE A 11 -2.26 -5.90 -3.88
CA ILE A 11 -1.55 -6.93 -4.67
C ILE A 11 -1.34 -8.17 -3.80
N THR A 12 -0.90 -8.00 -2.56
CA THR A 12 -0.80 -9.09 -1.60
C THR A 12 -2.12 -9.23 -0.83
N GLN A 13 -2.45 -10.45 -0.41
CA GLN A 13 -3.71 -10.69 0.31
C GLN A 13 -3.76 -10.08 1.71
N LYS A 14 -2.60 -9.67 2.24
CA LYS A 14 -2.37 -9.17 3.59
C LYS A 14 -1.18 -8.21 3.59
N ASP A 15 -1.12 -7.39 4.62
CA ASP A 15 0.06 -6.60 4.96
C ASP A 15 1.31 -7.48 5.10
N THR A 16 2.44 -6.98 4.58
CA THR A 16 3.73 -7.67 4.54
C THR A 16 4.81 -7.04 5.42
N ILE A 17 4.51 -5.98 6.17
CA ILE A 17 5.45 -5.31 7.08
C ILE A 17 5.94 -6.27 8.16
N GLU A 18 5.05 -7.08 8.72
CA GLU A 18 5.42 -8.11 9.69
C GLU A 18 6.36 -9.14 9.07
N GLU A 19 6.09 -9.61 7.85
CA GLU A 19 6.94 -10.58 7.15
C GLU A 19 8.32 -9.98 6.82
N LEU A 20 8.38 -8.71 6.40
CA LEU A 20 9.62 -7.97 6.20
C LEU A 20 10.45 -7.91 7.49
N ALA A 21 9.83 -7.52 8.60
CA ALA A 21 10.49 -7.45 9.91
C ALA A 21 10.97 -8.82 10.39
N GLN A 22 10.12 -9.84 10.31
CA GLN A 22 10.44 -11.21 10.74
C GLN A 22 11.54 -11.84 9.89
N SER A 23 11.54 -11.59 8.58
CA SER A 23 12.62 -12.03 7.69
C SER A 23 13.97 -11.39 8.05
N ALA A 24 13.97 -10.10 8.41
CA ALA A 24 15.17 -9.41 8.90
C ALA A 24 15.66 -9.98 10.25
N ILE A 25 14.75 -10.16 11.21
CA ILE A 25 15.06 -10.74 12.54
C ILE A 25 15.66 -12.14 12.39
N ASN A 26 15.09 -12.98 11.54
CA ASN A 26 15.55 -14.35 11.34
C ASN A 26 16.94 -14.39 10.70
N ARG A 27 17.21 -13.54 9.70
CA ARG A 27 18.56 -13.40 9.11
C ARG A 27 19.58 -12.91 10.14
N LYS A 28 19.21 -11.91 10.95
CA LYS A 28 20.06 -11.39 12.02
C LYS A 28 20.42 -12.45 13.05
N ARG A 29 19.43 -13.22 13.51
CA ARG A 29 19.64 -14.33 14.45
C ARG A 29 20.59 -15.41 13.92
N GLN A 30 20.66 -15.60 12.60
CA GLN A 30 21.60 -16.54 11.96
C GLN A 30 23.02 -15.97 11.85
N GLN A 31 23.16 -14.64 11.76
CA GLN A 31 24.45 -13.95 11.59
C GLN A 31 25.09 -13.54 12.93
N SER A 32 24.28 -13.22 13.93
CA SER A 32 24.71 -12.83 15.28
C SER A 32 23.74 -13.40 16.31
N GLU A 33 24.22 -13.72 17.52
CA GLU A 33 23.38 -14.22 18.63
C GLU A 33 22.40 -13.15 19.17
N HIS A 34 22.21 -12.02 18.48
CA HIS A 34 21.38 -10.92 18.93
C HIS A 34 19.95 -11.07 18.43
N ASN A 35 19.01 -11.35 19.34
CA ASN A 35 17.59 -11.44 19.02
C ASN A 35 16.93 -10.05 19.05
N LEU A 36 16.51 -9.54 17.88
CA LEU A 36 15.83 -8.24 17.75
C LEU A 36 14.30 -8.32 17.91
N GLN A 37 13.74 -9.50 18.19
CA GLN A 37 12.30 -9.67 18.43
C GLN A 37 11.76 -8.74 19.55
N PRO A 38 12.42 -8.58 20.72
CA PRO A 38 11.89 -7.68 21.75
C PRO A 38 11.83 -6.21 21.32
N ALA A 39 12.77 -5.77 20.48
CA ALA A 39 12.79 -4.42 19.94
C ALA A 39 11.64 -4.21 18.94
N TRP A 40 11.37 -5.21 18.09
CA TRP A 40 10.21 -5.23 17.20
C TRP A 40 8.89 -5.18 17.98
N ASP A 41 8.71 -6.06 18.97
CA ASP A 41 7.50 -6.10 19.80
C ASP A 41 7.26 -4.77 20.52
N HIS A 42 8.34 -4.14 20.99
CA HIS A 42 8.28 -2.79 21.57
C HIS A 42 7.85 -1.74 20.55
N ALA A 43 8.43 -1.73 19.35
CA ALA A 43 8.08 -0.78 18.29
C ALA A 43 6.60 -0.89 17.88
N VAL A 44 6.10 -2.12 17.70
CA VAL A 44 4.68 -2.39 17.41
C VAL A 44 3.78 -1.89 18.53
N LYS A 45 4.13 -2.19 19.79
CA LYS A 45 3.36 -1.73 20.95
C LYS A 45 3.31 -0.20 21.03
N GLN A 46 4.42 0.49 20.82
CA GLN A 46 4.47 1.95 20.82
C GLN A 46 3.64 2.55 19.67
N TYR A 47 3.70 1.96 18.48
CA TYR A 47 2.86 2.41 17.35
C TYR A 47 1.37 2.32 17.67
N ILE A 48 0.91 1.18 18.21
CA ILE A 48 -0.49 1.01 18.61
C ILE A 48 -0.90 2.08 19.63
N GLN A 49 -0.04 2.36 20.62
CA GLN A 49 -0.31 3.38 21.64
C GLN A 49 -0.40 4.79 21.04
N ASP A 50 0.53 5.15 20.17
CA ASP A 50 0.55 6.46 19.51
C ASP A 50 -0.66 6.64 18.61
N TYR A 51 -1.02 5.61 17.84
CA TYR A 51 -2.16 5.62 16.93
C TYR A 51 -3.50 5.75 17.68
N GLU A 52 -3.70 4.95 18.73
CA GLU A 52 -4.91 5.05 19.56
C GLU A 52 -4.99 6.40 20.27
N SER A 53 -3.86 6.90 20.79
CA SER A 53 -3.79 8.23 21.40
C SER A 53 -4.16 9.33 20.40
N TYR A 54 -3.63 9.26 19.17
CA TYR A 54 -3.98 10.19 18.11
C TYR A 54 -5.48 10.14 17.79
N LYS A 55 -6.02 8.94 17.58
CA LYS A 55 -7.43 8.72 17.25
C LYS A 55 -8.37 9.25 18.33
N LEU A 56 -8.07 9.01 19.61
CA LEU A 56 -8.90 9.42 20.73
C LEU A 56 -8.89 10.94 20.96
N ASN A 57 -7.76 11.60 20.68
CA ASN A 57 -7.59 13.03 20.94
C ASN A 57 -7.87 13.92 19.72
N TYR A 58 -8.09 13.34 18.54
CA TYR A 58 -8.39 14.10 17.33
C TYR A 58 -9.83 14.60 17.32
N THR A 59 -10.01 15.89 17.02
CA THR A 59 -11.31 16.55 16.85
C THR A 59 -11.42 17.09 15.43
N PRO A 60 -12.51 16.82 14.69
CA PRO A 60 -13.71 16.07 15.10
C PRO A 60 -13.49 14.55 15.19
N SER A 61 -14.29 13.88 16.03
CA SER A 61 -14.19 12.42 16.22
C SER A 61 -14.55 11.65 14.94
N GLU A 62 -14.30 10.34 14.91
CA GLU A 62 -14.55 9.52 13.71
C GLU A 62 -16.01 9.58 13.24
N LEU A 63 -16.98 9.62 14.16
CA LEU A 63 -18.40 9.69 13.83
C LEU A 63 -18.84 11.08 13.35
N GLU A 64 -18.09 12.12 13.72
CA GLU A 64 -18.38 13.52 13.38
C GLU A 64 -17.68 13.95 12.09
N ARG A 65 -16.60 13.27 11.68
CA ARG A 65 -15.96 13.46 10.37
C ARG A 65 -16.87 12.96 9.26
N GLY A 66 -17.64 13.87 8.66
CA GLY A 66 -18.66 13.56 7.66
C GLY A 66 -18.26 13.94 6.24
N SER A 67 -17.16 14.68 6.05
CA SER A 67 -16.71 15.16 4.75
C SER A 67 -15.38 14.56 4.31
N ILE A 68 -15.14 14.61 2.99
CA ILE A 68 -13.86 14.20 2.39
C ILE A 68 -12.70 15.02 2.95
N GLU A 69 -12.90 16.33 3.10
CA GLU A 69 -11.89 17.27 3.57
C GLU A 69 -11.50 17.01 5.02
N GLU A 70 -12.46 16.77 5.91
CA GLU A 70 -12.20 16.42 7.31
C GLU A 70 -11.43 15.09 7.43
N GLU A 71 -11.80 14.08 6.65
CA GLU A 71 -11.10 12.80 6.67
C GLU A 71 -9.69 12.92 6.11
N LYS A 72 -9.48 13.71 5.06
CA LYS A 72 -8.13 14.02 4.54
C LYS A 72 -7.27 14.73 5.59
N GLN A 73 -7.84 15.66 6.35
CA GLN A 73 -7.11 16.35 7.43
C GLN A 73 -6.72 15.40 8.57
N PHE A 74 -7.61 14.48 8.95
CA PHE A 74 -7.29 13.42 9.92
C PHE A 74 -6.16 12.53 9.42
N LEU A 75 -6.25 12.04 8.19
CA LEU A 75 -5.22 11.14 7.63
C LEU A 75 -3.88 11.85 7.43
N ALA A 76 -3.88 13.13 7.04
CA ALA A 76 -2.65 13.92 6.95
C ALA A 76 -2.01 14.13 8.34
N GLY A 77 -2.82 14.31 9.38
CA GLY A 77 -2.33 14.51 10.74
C GLY A 77 -1.74 13.26 11.39
N LEU A 78 -1.92 12.06 10.81
CA LEU A 78 -1.22 10.83 11.23
C LEU A 78 0.27 10.84 10.89
N LYS A 79 0.74 11.77 10.04
CA LYS A 79 2.13 11.82 9.59
C LYS A 79 3.15 11.70 10.74
N PRO A 80 3.06 12.46 11.85
CA PRO A 80 4.04 12.36 12.93
C PRO A 80 4.02 11.01 13.66
N VAL A 81 2.85 10.36 13.74
CA VAL A 81 2.69 9.03 14.35
C VAL A 81 3.41 7.98 13.51
N GLU A 82 3.19 8.02 12.20
CA GLU A 82 3.85 7.10 11.27
C GLU A 82 5.38 7.34 11.24
N GLU A 83 5.82 8.59 11.19
CA GLU A 83 7.25 8.93 11.24
C GLU A 83 7.91 8.44 12.52
N ALA A 84 7.26 8.59 13.68
CA ALA A 84 7.77 8.06 14.94
C ALA A 84 7.89 6.53 14.93
N SER A 85 6.95 5.83 14.29
CA SER A 85 7.00 4.37 14.10
C SER A 85 8.22 3.94 13.30
N LEU A 86 8.42 4.51 12.11
CA LEU A 86 9.55 4.17 11.24
C LEU A 86 10.89 4.58 11.86
N THR A 87 10.94 5.69 12.61
CA THR A 87 12.14 6.08 13.37
C THR A 87 12.49 5.06 14.45
N ARG A 88 11.53 4.59 15.26
CA ARG A 88 11.80 3.54 16.25
C ARG A 88 12.34 2.25 15.63
N VAL A 89 11.79 1.85 14.49
CA VAL A 89 12.27 0.66 13.76
C VAL A 89 13.70 0.90 13.26
N SER A 90 13.99 2.07 12.70
CA SER A 90 15.34 2.43 12.23
C SER A 90 16.35 2.46 13.38
N ASP A 91 16.01 3.10 14.50
CA ASP A 91 16.86 3.23 15.69
C ASP A 91 17.12 1.89 16.39
N SER A 92 16.23 0.91 16.24
CA SER A 92 16.43 -0.43 16.78
C SER A 92 17.53 -1.22 16.07
N GLY A 93 18.00 -0.76 14.90
CA GLY A 93 18.97 -1.46 14.08
C GLY A 93 18.41 -2.73 13.41
N LEU A 94 17.08 -2.87 13.33
CA LEU A 94 16.39 -4.03 12.78
C LEU A 94 16.94 -4.44 11.41
N PHE A 95 17.17 -3.44 10.56
CA PHE A 95 17.63 -3.62 9.19
C PHE A 95 19.11 -3.27 8.97
N ALA A 96 19.83 -2.85 10.02
CA ALA A 96 21.22 -2.43 9.87
C ALA A 96 22.08 -3.57 9.30
N GLY A 97 22.93 -3.30 8.33
CA GLY A 97 23.78 -4.27 7.65
C GLY A 97 23.08 -5.18 6.63
N LEU A 98 21.77 -5.03 6.40
CA LEU A 98 21.11 -5.69 5.28
C LEU A 98 21.39 -4.92 3.98
N LYS A 99 21.78 -5.64 2.94
CA LYS A 99 21.97 -5.08 1.61
C LYS A 99 20.68 -5.10 0.81
N ARG A 100 20.65 -4.36 -0.28
CA ARG A 100 19.52 -4.37 -1.22
C ARG A 100 19.19 -5.80 -1.68
N GLU A 101 20.21 -6.59 -1.99
CA GLU A 101 20.04 -7.96 -2.48
C GLU A 101 19.40 -8.85 -1.41
N ASP A 102 19.75 -8.66 -0.13
CA ASP A 102 19.11 -9.37 0.98
C ASP A 102 17.62 -9.07 1.01
N LEU A 103 17.24 -7.79 0.90
CA LEU A 103 15.84 -7.33 0.92
C LEU A 103 15.04 -7.92 -0.25
N VAL A 104 15.59 -7.90 -1.46
CA VAL A 104 14.99 -8.55 -2.65
C VAL A 104 14.78 -10.04 -2.38
N GLN A 105 15.82 -10.72 -1.88
CA GLN A 105 15.77 -12.14 -1.61
C GLN A 105 14.70 -12.50 -0.56
N MET A 106 14.49 -11.66 0.47
CA MET A 106 13.43 -11.90 1.45
C MET A 106 12.03 -11.87 0.80
N GLY A 107 11.81 -10.96 -0.15
CA GLY A 107 10.55 -10.88 -0.90
C GLY A 107 10.30 -12.13 -1.76
N VAL A 108 11.34 -12.59 -2.48
CA VAL A 108 11.29 -13.82 -3.29
C VAL A 108 10.99 -15.05 -2.41
N GLU A 109 11.66 -15.16 -1.26
CA GLU A 109 11.46 -16.24 -0.29
C GLU A 109 10.06 -16.22 0.32
N GLY A 110 9.54 -15.03 0.65
CA GLY A 110 8.18 -14.88 1.18
C GLY A 110 7.12 -15.46 0.24
N VAL A 111 7.25 -15.21 -1.07
CA VAL A 111 6.35 -15.79 -2.09
C VAL A 111 6.59 -17.28 -2.29
N SER A 112 7.83 -17.71 -2.52
CA SER A 112 8.15 -19.12 -2.83
C SER A 112 7.82 -20.08 -1.69
N SER A 113 7.88 -19.61 -0.44
CA SER A 113 7.48 -20.36 0.76
C SER A 113 5.99 -20.28 1.10
N GLY A 114 5.22 -19.46 0.37
CA GLY A 114 3.78 -19.27 0.59
C GLY A 114 3.39 -18.40 1.79
N ARG A 115 4.35 -17.72 2.45
CA ARG A 115 4.07 -16.74 3.51
C ARG A 115 3.43 -15.47 2.96
N ILE A 116 3.83 -15.06 1.76
CA ILE A 116 3.22 -13.97 1.00
C ILE A 116 2.39 -14.59 -0.12
N LYS A 117 1.10 -14.26 -0.15
CA LYS A 117 0.17 -14.69 -1.21
C LYS A 117 -0.33 -13.47 -1.96
N LEU A 118 -0.40 -13.59 -3.27
CA LEU A 118 -0.98 -12.55 -4.12
C LEU A 118 -2.51 -12.68 -4.17
N THR A 119 -3.18 -11.56 -4.39
CA THR A 119 -4.63 -11.51 -4.57
C THR A 119 -5.03 -12.21 -5.86
N ASP A 120 -6.09 -13.00 -5.79
CA ASP A 120 -6.59 -13.80 -6.90
C ASP A 120 -6.83 -12.95 -8.16
N GLY A 121 -6.38 -13.44 -9.32
CA GLY A 121 -6.55 -12.75 -10.59
C GLY A 121 -5.44 -11.75 -10.94
N PHE A 122 -4.48 -11.50 -10.04
CA PHE A 122 -3.45 -10.47 -10.29
C PHE A 122 -2.59 -10.80 -11.52
N GLU A 123 -2.13 -12.05 -11.65
CA GLU A 123 -1.31 -12.48 -12.80
C GLU A 123 -2.11 -12.38 -14.11
N GLU A 124 -3.38 -12.81 -14.09
CA GLU A 124 -4.27 -12.70 -15.23
C GLU A 124 -4.49 -11.23 -15.65
N LEU A 125 -4.55 -10.32 -14.67
CA LEU A 125 -4.66 -8.88 -14.93
C LEU A 125 -3.38 -8.31 -15.54
N LEU A 126 -2.20 -8.74 -15.08
CA LEU A 126 -0.92 -8.32 -15.65
C LEU A 126 -0.78 -8.76 -17.11
N GLU A 127 -1.14 -9.99 -17.43
CA GLU A 127 -1.12 -10.47 -18.82
C GLU A 127 -2.09 -9.69 -19.71
N ALA A 128 -3.30 -9.41 -19.22
CA ALA A 128 -4.26 -8.57 -19.94
C ALA A 128 -3.74 -7.14 -20.14
N ALA A 129 -3.08 -6.56 -19.14
CA ALA A 129 -2.47 -5.22 -19.21
C ALA A 129 -1.35 -5.18 -20.26
N LYS A 130 -0.47 -6.19 -20.25
CA LYS A 130 0.63 -6.34 -21.20
C LYS A 130 0.14 -6.47 -22.64
N GLN A 131 -0.90 -7.27 -22.89
CA GLN A 131 -1.51 -7.41 -24.23
C GLN A 131 -2.06 -6.09 -24.76
N LYS A 132 -2.53 -5.21 -23.87
CA LYS A 132 -3.03 -3.87 -24.20
C LYS A 132 -1.95 -2.79 -24.22
N GLY A 133 -0.68 -3.14 -23.98
CA GLY A 133 0.41 -2.18 -23.86
C GLY A 133 0.22 -1.16 -22.73
N ALA A 134 -0.50 -1.54 -21.67
CA ALA A 134 -0.69 -0.68 -20.50
C ALA A 134 0.53 -0.74 -19.58
N ASP A 135 0.92 0.43 -19.05
CA ASP A 135 1.97 0.51 -18.04
C ASP A 135 1.42 0.05 -16.69
N VAL A 136 2.18 -0.78 -15.98
CA VAL A 136 1.84 -1.26 -14.64
C VAL A 136 2.82 -0.71 -13.63
N ASN A 137 2.33 -0.02 -12.60
CA ASN A 137 3.15 0.62 -11.59
C ASN A 137 2.63 0.35 -10.19
N VAL A 138 3.53 0.41 -9.21
CA VAL A 138 3.20 0.26 -7.79
C VAL A 138 3.55 1.54 -7.05
N VAL A 139 2.65 2.01 -6.19
CA VAL A 139 2.90 3.10 -5.24
C VAL A 139 2.50 2.59 -3.86
N SER A 140 3.45 2.48 -2.94
CA SER A 140 3.22 1.84 -1.64
C SER A 140 3.88 2.58 -0.50
N VAL A 141 3.25 2.52 0.68
CA VAL A 141 3.85 2.96 1.96
C VAL A 141 4.78 1.90 2.57
N ASN A 142 4.93 0.74 1.92
CA ASN A 142 5.85 -0.31 2.37
C ASN A 142 7.26 0.26 2.60
N TRP A 143 7.96 -0.28 3.60
CA TRP A 143 9.25 0.25 4.04
C TRP A 143 10.40 -0.02 3.07
N SER A 144 10.24 -0.95 2.12
CA SER A 144 11.33 -1.36 1.23
C SER A 144 10.88 -1.66 -0.20
N SER A 145 11.24 -0.77 -1.13
CA SER A 145 11.07 -0.97 -2.58
C SER A 145 11.78 -2.23 -3.08
N ALA A 146 12.94 -2.57 -2.48
CA ALA A 146 13.71 -3.76 -2.79
C ALA A 146 12.96 -5.03 -2.39
N PHE A 147 12.33 -5.03 -1.21
CA PHE A 147 11.48 -6.14 -0.77
C PHE A 147 10.26 -6.32 -1.68
N VAL A 148 9.56 -5.22 -2.00
CA VAL A 148 8.43 -5.22 -2.94
C VAL A 148 8.86 -5.75 -4.32
N GLN A 149 10.04 -5.33 -4.82
CA GLN A 149 10.62 -5.86 -6.05
C GLN A 149 10.84 -7.37 -5.98
N GLY A 150 11.32 -7.88 -4.84
CA GLY A 150 11.47 -9.31 -4.60
C GLY A 150 10.15 -10.07 -4.67
N VAL A 151 9.11 -9.56 -4.02
CA VAL A 151 7.76 -10.16 -4.07
C VAL A 151 7.21 -10.18 -5.49
N LEU A 152 7.44 -9.11 -6.25
CA LEU A 152 6.94 -8.96 -7.62
C LEU A 152 7.92 -9.44 -8.69
N HIS A 153 8.97 -10.18 -8.31
CA HIS A 153 10.01 -10.63 -9.23
C HIS A 153 9.42 -11.41 -10.41
N GLY A 154 9.83 -11.05 -11.63
CA GLY A 154 9.40 -11.70 -12.87
C GLY A 154 8.05 -11.24 -13.44
N ARG A 155 7.37 -10.26 -12.84
CA ARG A 155 5.99 -9.86 -13.19
C ARG A 155 5.86 -8.66 -14.13
N GLY A 156 6.96 -8.17 -14.70
CA GLY A 156 6.92 -7.09 -15.68
C GLY A 156 6.37 -5.75 -15.16
N ILE A 157 6.50 -5.48 -13.85
CA ILE A 157 6.13 -4.20 -13.24
C ILE A 157 7.10 -3.12 -13.74
N ALA A 158 6.57 -2.04 -14.32
CA ALA A 158 7.37 -1.01 -14.97
C ALA A 158 8.07 -0.07 -13.96
N ASP A 159 7.42 0.25 -12.85
CA ASP A 159 7.99 1.10 -11.79
C ASP A 159 7.40 0.73 -10.42
N ILE A 160 8.24 0.81 -9.38
CA ILE A 160 7.87 0.56 -7.98
C ILE A 160 8.34 1.76 -7.15
N VAL A 161 7.38 2.54 -6.67
CA VAL A 161 7.63 3.69 -5.79
C VAL A 161 7.21 3.33 -4.37
N ALA A 162 8.19 3.14 -3.50
CA ALA A 162 7.99 2.87 -2.08
C ALA A 162 9.15 3.48 -1.28
N ASN A 163 9.12 3.33 0.05
CA ASN A 163 10.28 3.69 0.88
C ASN A 163 11.48 2.78 0.57
N ASN A 164 12.65 3.17 1.04
CA ASN A 164 13.87 2.40 0.93
C ASN A 164 14.53 2.23 2.29
N ILE A 165 15.38 1.22 2.38
CA ILE A 165 16.20 0.93 3.55
C ILE A 165 17.67 1.06 3.12
N SER A 166 18.44 1.86 3.84
CA SER A 166 19.89 1.98 3.63
C SER A 166 20.65 0.90 4.40
N GLU A 167 21.92 0.69 4.06
CA GLU A 167 22.76 -0.33 4.70
C GLU A 167 23.01 -0.08 6.19
N ASP A 168 22.87 1.15 6.69
CA ASP A 168 22.89 1.46 8.13
C ASP A 168 21.54 1.16 8.82
N GLY A 169 20.54 0.68 8.08
CA GLY A 169 19.23 0.27 8.57
C GLY A 169 18.19 1.39 8.64
N GLN A 170 18.50 2.58 8.11
CA GLN A 170 17.56 3.70 8.12
C GLN A 170 16.49 3.55 7.03
N ILE A 171 15.23 3.73 7.40
CA ILE A 171 14.13 3.83 6.44
C ILE A 171 14.08 5.28 5.94
N TYR A 172 14.06 5.48 4.63
CA TYR A 172 13.92 6.79 3.97
C TYR A 172 12.94 6.72 2.78
N GLY A 173 12.59 7.87 2.20
CA GLY A 173 11.63 7.92 1.10
C GLY A 173 12.11 7.25 -0.20
N PRO A 174 11.32 7.34 -1.29
CA PRO A 174 11.68 6.85 -2.62
C PRO A 174 13.04 7.35 -3.12
N SER A 175 13.44 8.54 -2.67
CA SER A 175 14.79 9.07 -2.82
C SER A 175 15.30 9.63 -1.48
N PRO A 176 16.62 9.77 -1.28
CA PRO A 176 17.19 10.37 -0.07
C PRO A 176 16.73 11.80 0.21
N SER A 177 16.31 12.55 -0.82
CA SER A 177 15.85 13.94 -0.71
C SER A 177 14.34 14.09 -0.50
N THR A 178 13.59 12.99 -0.48
CA THR A 178 12.13 12.99 -0.33
C THR A 178 11.71 12.52 1.06
N SER A 179 10.58 13.02 1.56
CA SER A 179 9.94 12.50 2.76
C SER A 179 9.61 11.01 2.62
N ARG A 180 9.55 10.29 3.74
CA ARG A 180 9.04 8.92 3.76
C ARG A 180 7.60 8.89 3.30
N LEU A 181 7.20 7.86 2.57
CA LEU A 181 5.83 7.61 2.14
C LEU A 181 5.11 6.89 3.27
N THR A 182 4.24 7.59 3.99
CA THR A 182 3.50 7.00 5.11
C THR A 182 2.02 7.35 5.12
N THR A 183 1.59 8.33 4.32
CA THR A 183 0.21 8.83 4.32
C THR A 183 -0.39 8.83 2.93
N ALA A 184 -1.71 9.04 2.87
CA ALA A 184 -2.42 9.21 1.61
C ALA A 184 -1.94 10.42 0.78
N SER A 185 -1.52 11.49 1.45
CA SER A 185 -0.93 12.64 0.77
C SER A 185 0.41 12.28 0.14
N ASP A 186 1.26 11.52 0.84
CA ASP A 186 2.55 11.09 0.28
C ASP A 186 2.37 10.21 -0.96
N LYS A 187 1.39 9.27 -0.95
CA LYS A 187 1.09 8.45 -2.14
C LYS A 187 0.61 9.29 -3.32
N MET A 188 -0.24 10.29 -3.07
CA MET A 188 -0.71 11.21 -4.10
C MET A 188 0.45 11.98 -4.74
N ASP A 189 1.34 12.52 -3.91
CA ASP A 189 2.51 13.28 -4.37
C ASP A 189 3.47 12.39 -5.16
N ALA A 190 3.73 11.18 -4.67
CA ALA A 190 4.53 10.18 -5.36
C ALA A 190 3.94 9.81 -6.73
N LEU A 191 2.64 9.55 -6.81
CA LEU A 191 1.97 9.25 -8.07
C LEU A 191 2.01 10.44 -9.04
N CYS A 192 1.75 11.66 -8.57
CA CYS A 192 1.83 12.87 -9.39
C CYS A 192 3.25 13.13 -9.92
N GLY A 193 4.28 12.86 -9.11
CA GLY A 193 5.69 13.02 -9.46
C GLY A 193 6.15 12.10 -10.59
N THR A 194 5.46 10.98 -10.83
CA THR A 194 5.76 10.03 -11.91
C THR A 194 5.05 10.35 -13.24
N GLY A 195 4.59 11.60 -13.43
CA GLY A 195 3.92 12.03 -14.68
C GLY A 195 2.45 11.59 -14.79
N GLY A 196 1.80 11.27 -13.66
CA GLY A 196 0.41 10.77 -13.61
C GLY A 196 -0.68 11.73 -14.08
N ARG A 197 -0.35 12.95 -14.51
CA ARG A 197 -1.34 13.96 -14.96
C ARG A 197 -1.74 13.83 -16.44
N ASP A 198 -0.93 13.15 -17.27
CA ASP A 198 -1.11 13.14 -18.73
C ASP A 198 -1.61 11.80 -19.30
N ARG A 199 -1.81 10.78 -18.46
CA ARG A 199 -2.31 9.45 -18.88
C ARG A 199 -3.58 9.09 -18.11
N GLN A 200 -4.47 8.33 -18.75
CA GLN A 200 -5.64 7.74 -18.08
C GLN A 200 -5.16 6.69 -17.05
N VAL A 201 -5.33 7.04 -15.78
CA VAL A 201 -4.95 6.21 -14.62
C VAL A 201 -6.17 5.44 -14.11
N LEU A 202 -5.97 4.13 -13.88
CA LEU A 202 -6.83 3.29 -13.06
C LEU A 202 -6.04 2.87 -11.81
N TYR A 203 -6.46 3.35 -10.64
CA TYR A 203 -5.82 3.12 -9.36
C TYR A 203 -6.50 1.98 -8.60
N PHE A 204 -5.72 1.12 -7.96
CA PHE A 204 -6.19 0.03 -7.11
C PHE A 204 -5.64 0.21 -5.70
N GLY A 205 -6.49 0.11 -4.69
CA GLY A 205 -6.11 0.23 -3.28
C GLY A 205 -7.13 -0.42 -2.37
N ASP A 206 -6.80 -0.66 -1.11
CA ASP A 206 -7.70 -1.29 -0.13
C ASP A 206 -7.82 -0.51 1.18
N SER A 207 -6.95 0.48 1.39
CA SER A 207 -6.79 1.15 2.68
C SER A 207 -7.03 2.67 2.62
N THR A 208 -7.14 3.32 3.79
CA THR A 208 -7.25 4.78 3.87
C THR A 208 -6.00 5.50 3.37
N THR A 209 -4.85 4.83 3.26
CA THR A 209 -3.66 5.41 2.62
C THR A 209 -3.82 5.59 1.11
N ASP A 210 -4.87 5.02 0.51
CA ASP A 210 -5.16 5.14 -0.92
C ASP A 210 -6.29 6.14 -1.23
N ILE A 211 -6.95 6.67 -0.20
CA ILE A 211 -8.22 7.38 -0.37
C ILE A 211 -8.09 8.60 -1.28
N THR A 212 -6.98 9.33 -1.19
CA THR A 212 -6.71 10.51 -2.02
C THR A 212 -6.56 10.12 -3.48
N CYS A 213 -5.79 9.08 -3.78
CA CYS A 213 -5.59 8.53 -5.13
C CYS A 213 -6.90 8.01 -5.72
N LEU A 214 -7.65 7.24 -4.96
CA LEU A 214 -8.93 6.65 -5.36
C LEU A 214 -10.01 7.71 -5.64
N LEU A 215 -10.01 8.84 -4.94
CA LEU A 215 -10.94 9.94 -5.17
C LEU A 215 -10.53 10.83 -6.36
N GLN A 216 -9.24 10.90 -6.67
CA GLN A 216 -8.71 11.75 -7.75
C GLN A 216 -8.80 11.09 -9.13
N PHE A 217 -8.56 9.77 -9.20
CA PHE A 217 -8.48 9.01 -10.45
C PHE A 217 -9.67 8.04 -10.60
N ASN A 218 -9.73 7.31 -11.71
CA ASN A 218 -10.61 6.13 -11.74
C ASN A 218 -10.02 5.09 -10.79
N GLY A 219 -10.88 4.50 -9.94
CA GLY A 219 -10.43 3.71 -8.82
C GLY A 219 -11.20 2.40 -8.65
N VAL A 220 -10.49 1.38 -8.18
CA VAL A 220 -11.10 0.16 -7.67
C VAL A 220 -10.59 -0.10 -6.26
N VAL A 221 -11.53 -0.15 -5.31
CA VAL A 221 -11.26 -0.61 -3.96
C VAL A 221 -11.25 -2.14 -3.94
N LEU A 222 -10.16 -2.74 -3.49
CA LEU A 222 -10.09 -4.19 -3.28
C LEU A 222 -10.58 -4.52 -1.87
N ALA A 223 -11.59 -5.39 -1.77
CA ALA A 223 -12.15 -5.83 -0.50
C ALA A 223 -12.84 -7.18 -0.63
N LYS A 224 -12.33 -8.21 0.05
CA LYS A 224 -12.94 -9.56 0.06
C LYS A 224 -14.41 -9.54 0.51
N GLU A 225 -14.70 -8.72 1.51
CA GLU A 225 -16.04 -8.52 2.06
C GLU A 225 -16.26 -7.02 2.30
N LYS A 226 -17.32 -6.46 1.73
CA LYS A 226 -17.62 -5.02 1.77
C LYS A 226 -17.72 -4.52 3.22
N GLU A 227 -18.39 -5.28 4.08
CA GLU A 227 -18.69 -4.95 5.47
C GLU A 227 -17.46 -5.04 6.39
N LYS A 228 -16.36 -5.65 5.93
CA LYS A 228 -15.11 -5.74 6.69
C LYS A 228 -14.06 -4.71 6.25
N SER A 229 -14.20 -4.11 5.08
CA SER A 229 -13.28 -3.07 4.60
C SER A 229 -13.45 -1.78 5.41
N SER A 230 -12.38 -1.36 6.08
CA SER A 230 -12.31 -0.06 6.77
C SER A 230 -12.44 1.09 5.76
N LEU A 231 -11.78 1.00 4.62
CA LEU A 231 -11.85 2.01 3.56
C LEU A 231 -13.28 2.17 3.02
N LEU A 232 -14.01 1.10 2.74
CA LEU A 232 -15.39 1.20 2.25
C LEU A 232 -16.34 1.78 3.31
N LYS A 233 -16.13 1.48 4.60
CA LYS A 233 -16.86 2.13 5.70
C LYS A 233 -16.55 3.62 5.77
N THR A 234 -15.29 4.00 5.66
CA THR A 234 -14.86 5.40 5.64
C THR A 234 -15.47 6.14 4.45
N LEU A 235 -15.39 5.59 3.23
CA LEU A 235 -15.97 6.18 2.03
C LEU A 235 -17.49 6.37 2.17
N ALA A 236 -18.20 5.36 2.68
CA ALA A 236 -19.63 5.49 2.94
C ALA A 236 -19.96 6.58 3.99
N ARG A 237 -19.19 6.64 5.08
CA ARG A 237 -19.35 7.66 6.13
C ARG A 237 -19.19 9.07 5.59
N ILE A 238 -18.21 9.29 4.70
CA ILE A 238 -17.95 10.62 4.11
C ILE A 238 -18.80 10.91 2.86
N GLY A 239 -19.86 10.13 2.62
CA GLY A 239 -20.82 10.36 1.53
C GLY A 239 -20.37 9.89 0.15
N VAL A 240 -19.32 9.07 0.05
CA VAL A 240 -18.82 8.53 -1.23
C VAL A 240 -19.42 7.15 -1.48
N ASP A 241 -20.33 7.10 -2.45
CA ASP A 241 -20.94 5.85 -2.91
C ASP A 241 -20.02 5.11 -3.89
N VAL A 242 -19.70 3.87 -3.53
CA VAL A 242 -18.79 2.95 -4.23
C VAL A 242 -19.57 1.68 -4.61
N PRO A 243 -20.16 1.62 -5.83
CA PRO A 243 -20.85 0.42 -6.29
C PRO A 243 -19.86 -0.71 -6.61
N HIS A 244 -20.36 -1.94 -6.60
CA HIS A 244 -19.57 -3.11 -6.99
C HIS A 244 -19.26 -3.07 -8.49
N VAL A 245 -18.06 -3.50 -8.90
CA VAL A 245 -17.62 -3.52 -10.33
C VAL A 245 -18.57 -4.31 -11.24
N GLY A 246 -19.28 -5.30 -10.71
CA GLY A 246 -20.29 -6.05 -11.46
C GLY A 246 -21.49 -5.21 -11.93
N ASN A 247 -21.69 -4.01 -11.39
CA ASN A 247 -22.77 -3.08 -11.76
C ASN A 247 -22.27 -1.89 -12.59
N ILE A 248 -21.07 -1.95 -13.17
CA ILE A 248 -20.44 -0.83 -13.86
C ILE A 248 -21.32 -0.19 -14.95
N HIS A 249 -22.03 -0.99 -15.73
CA HIS A 249 -22.91 -0.50 -16.80
C HIS A 249 -24.11 0.30 -16.28
N SER A 250 -24.58 0.02 -15.06
CA SER A 250 -25.65 0.76 -14.39
C SER A 250 -25.16 2.07 -13.77
N HIS A 251 -23.84 2.29 -13.73
CA HIS A 251 -23.18 3.40 -13.05
C HIS A 251 -22.12 4.07 -13.93
N ALA A 252 -22.40 4.27 -15.22
CA ALA A 252 -21.44 4.74 -16.21
C ALA A 252 -20.76 6.11 -15.91
N THR A 253 -21.32 6.93 -15.01
CA THR A 253 -20.74 8.21 -14.60
C THR A 253 -19.85 8.12 -13.36
N LYS A 254 -19.84 6.98 -12.66
CA LYS A 254 -19.02 6.77 -11.47
C LYS A 254 -17.58 6.47 -11.86
N LYS A 255 -16.64 6.98 -11.06
CA LYS A 255 -15.20 6.75 -11.22
C LYS A 255 -14.62 5.73 -10.25
N LEU A 256 -15.32 5.45 -9.16
CA LEU A 256 -14.84 4.62 -8.06
C LEU A 256 -15.77 3.43 -7.86
N PHE A 257 -15.20 2.24 -7.91
CA PHE A 257 -15.90 0.96 -7.71
C PHE A 257 -15.18 0.13 -6.67
N TRP A 258 -15.80 -0.97 -6.23
CA TRP A 258 -15.10 -1.98 -5.43
C TRP A 258 -15.24 -3.39 -6.03
N ALA A 259 -14.25 -4.23 -5.78
CA ALA A 259 -14.17 -5.61 -6.25
C ALA A 259 -13.60 -6.50 -5.14
N ARG A 260 -13.93 -7.79 -5.16
CA ARG A 260 -13.38 -8.77 -4.21
C ARG A 260 -11.95 -9.16 -4.53
N ASP A 261 -11.65 -9.22 -5.82
CA ASP A 261 -10.37 -9.66 -6.37
C ASP A 261 -10.20 -9.13 -7.80
N PHE A 262 -9.06 -9.42 -8.41
CA PHE A 262 -8.77 -8.98 -9.78
C PHE A 262 -9.50 -9.80 -10.85
N ARG A 263 -10.04 -10.99 -10.53
CA ARG A 263 -10.89 -11.74 -11.47
C ARG A 263 -12.23 -11.05 -11.68
N GLU A 264 -12.78 -10.41 -10.65
CA GLU A 264 -13.95 -9.56 -10.80
C GLU A 264 -13.67 -8.29 -11.60
N VAL A 265 -12.50 -7.66 -11.38
CA VAL A 265 -12.05 -6.52 -12.18
C VAL A 265 -12.01 -6.92 -13.66
N LEU A 266 -11.37 -8.03 -14.00
CA LEU A 266 -11.29 -8.53 -15.37
C LEU A 266 -12.66 -8.80 -15.98
N ARG A 267 -13.54 -9.52 -15.26
CA ARG A 267 -14.89 -9.83 -15.74
C ARG A 267 -15.77 -8.60 -15.94
N SER A 268 -15.52 -7.53 -15.17
CA SER A 268 -16.31 -6.29 -15.29
C SER A 268 -16.02 -5.49 -16.55
N GLY A 269 -14.86 -5.70 -17.19
CA GLY A 269 -14.41 -4.88 -18.32
C GLY A 269 -14.10 -3.43 -17.94
N ILE A 270 -13.94 -3.09 -16.65
CA ILE A 270 -13.63 -1.71 -16.22
C ILE A 270 -12.36 -1.16 -16.86
N ALA A 271 -11.36 -2.02 -17.08
CA ALA A 271 -10.12 -1.63 -17.76
C ALA A 271 -10.34 -1.32 -19.26
N ASP A 272 -11.35 -1.90 -19.90
CA ASP A 272 -11.71 -1.63 -21.30
C ASP A 272 -12.53 -0.34 -21.47
N MET A 273 -13.29 0.06 -20.44
CA MET A 273 -14.01 1.35 -20.47
C MET A 273 -13.07 2.56 -20.37
N LEU A 274 -11.82 2.32 -19.98
CA LEU A 274 -10.81 3.34 -19.76
C LEU A 274 -9.70 3.33 -20.82
N SER A 275 -9.92 2.67 -21.95
CA SER A 275 -9.04 2.66 -23.14
C SER A 275 -9.72 3.38 -24.30
#